data_AF-A0A6A0GWM9-F1
#
_entry.id   AF-A0A6A0GWM9-F1
#
_cell.length_a   1.000
_cell.length_b   1.000
_cell.length_c   1.000
_cell.angle_alpha   90.00
_cell.angle_beta   90.00
_cell.angle_gamma   90.00
#
_symmetry.space_group_name_H-M   'P 1'
#
loop_
_entity.id
_entity.type
_entity.pdbx_description
1 polymer ?
#
loop_
_entity_poly.entity_id
_entity_poly.type
_entity_poly.pdbx_seq_one_letter_code
_entity_poly.pdbx_strand_id
1 'polypeptide(L)'
;MCSGQGEYVEGRCVCLPGWKGPECNLRYDECEVPDCSGNGHCVDGRCSCAMGFKGEFCQEGEFNTTNPLTCVVECPHPTCSGHGWCVNGTCICQKGWRDTDCAKMDDAALQCLPDCSMHGNFDLESQECVCEPQWTGSECDKSESTI
;
A
#
# COMPACT_ATOMS: atom_id res chain seq x y z
N MET A 1 -36.30 -36.68 -6.45
CA MET A 1 -36.33 -35.45 -7.27
C MET A 1 -36.42 -34.27 -6.30
N CYS A 2 -35.63 -33.21 -6.47
CA CYS A 2 -35.57 -32.05 -5.55
C CYS A 2 -35.38 -32.43 -4.07
N SER A 3 -34.60 -33.50 -3.84
CA SER A 3 -34.35 -34.09 -2.51
C SER A 3 -35.58 -34.38 -1.64
N GLY A 4 -36.78 -34.45 -2.22
CA GLY A 4 -38.03 -34.58 -1.47
C GLY A 4 -38.46 -33.31 -0.72
N GLN A 5 -37.79 -32.18 -0.95
CA GLN A 5 -38.00 -30.90 -0.26
C GLN A 5 -38.41 -29.77 -1.21
N GLY A 6 -39.00 -30.13 -2.35
CA GLY A 6 -39.42 -29.17 -3.36
C GLY A 6 -40.23 -29.82 -4.47
N GLU A 7 -40.83 -28.97 -5.28
CA GLU A 7 -41.55 -29.35 -6.49
C GLU A 7 -40.70 -29.09 -7.72
N TYR A 8 -40.71 -30.01 -8.68
CA TYR A 8 -39.99 -29.85 -9.94
C TYR A 8 -40.89 -29.18 -10.98
N VAL A 9 -40.52 -27.97 -11.41
CA VAL A 9 -41.31 -27.14 -12.32
C VAL A 9 -40.40 -26.61 -13.42
N GLU A 10 -40.74 -26.89 -14.69
CA GLU A 10 -40.03 -26.37 -15.87
C GLU A 10 -38.50 -26.52 -15.86
N GLY A 11 -37.99 -27.67 -15.40
CA GLY A 11 -36.55 -27.95 -15.42
C GLY A 11 -35.79 -27.58 -14.15
N ARG A 12 -36.44 -26.98 -13.15
CA ARG A 12 -35.82 -26.55 -11.89
C ARG A 12 -36.62 -26.99 -10.67
N CYS A 13 -35.96 -27.06 -9.52
CA CYS A 13 -36.62 -27.26 -8.24
C CYS A 13 -37.10 -25.92 -7.65
N VAL A 14 -38.35 -25.92 -7.19
CA VAL A 14 -38.94 -24.86 -6.36
C VAL A 14 -39.00 -25.41 -4.92
N CYS A 15 -38.18 -24.87 -4.04
CA CYS A 15 -37.98 -25.43 -2.70
C CYS A 15 -39.12 -25.07 -1.74
N LEU A 16 -39.43 -26.00 -0.85
CA LEU A 16 -40.32 -25.75 0.29
C LEU A 16 -39.70 -24.72 1.24
N PRO A 17 -40.51 -24.01 2.04
CA PRO A 17 -40.01 -23.06 3.04
C PRO A 17 -38.95 -23.69 3.94
N GLY A 18 -37.83 -22.99 4.14
CA GLY A 18 -36.69 -23.45 4.92
C GLY A 18 -35.64 -24.24 4.14
N TRP A 19 -35.86 -24.50 2.85
CA TRP A 19 -34.90 -25.20 1.97
C TRP A 19 -34.43 -24.29 0.83
N LYS A 20 -33.18 -24.50 0.40
CA LYS A 20 -32.51 -23.79 -0.68
C LYS A 20 -31.58 -24.71 -1.48
N GLY A 21 -30.93 -24.15 -2.49
CA GLY A 21 -30.05 -24.87 -3.40
C GLY A 21 -30.78 -25.44 -4.62
N PRO A 22 -30.03 -25.82 -5.67
CA PRO A 22 -30.60 -26.25 -6.96
C PRO A 22 -31.44 -27.53 -6.84
N GLU A 23 -31.16 -28.36 -5.84
CA GLU A 23 -31.86 -29.62 -5.56
C GLU A 23 -32.64 -29.60 -4.24
N CYS A 24 -32.84 -28.42 -3.63
CA CYS A 24 -33.49 -28.26 -2.33
C CYS A 24 -32.90 -29.13 -1.22
N ASN A 25 -31.59 -29.38 -1.29
CA ASN A 25 -30.87 -30.28 -0.39
C ASN A 25 -30.24 -29.55 0.81
N LEU A 26 -30.29 -28.22 0.82
CA LEU A 26 -29.64 -27.40 1.84
C LEU A 26 -30.69 -26.65 2.64
N ARG A 27 -30.54 -26.57 3.97
CA ARG A 27 -31.41 -25.68 4.74
C ARG A 27 -31.02 -24.23 4.59
N TYR A 28 -31.96 -23.33 4.82
CA TYR A 28 -31.73 -21.89 4.70
C TYR A 28 -30.58 -21.41 5.59
N ASP A 29 -30.49 -21.94 6.81
CA ASP A 29 -29.49 -21.62 7.84
C ASP A 29 -28.14 -22.35 7.65
N GLU A 30 -28.06 -23.30 6.72
CA GLU A 30 -26.84 -24.01 6.38
C GLU A 30 -26.08 -23.30 5.26
N CYS A 31 -24.75 -23.29 5.35
CA CYS A 31 -23.88 -22.75 4.32
C CYS A 31 -23.59 -23.81 3.26
N GLU A 32 -23.45 -23.38 2.00
CA GLU A 32 -23.04 -24.27 0.90
C GLU A 32 -21.64 -24.84 1.13
N VAL A 33 -20.76 -24.05 1.74
CA VAL A 33 -19.43 -24.45 2.22
C VAL A 33 -19.46 -24.44 3.75
N PRO A 34 -19.61 -25.59 4.42
CA PRO A 34 -19.85 -25.64 5.87
C PRO A 34 -18.75 -25.00 6.72
N ASP A 35 -17.50 -25.07 6.26
CA ASP A 35 -16.31 -24.54 6.95
C ASP A 35 -15.88 -23.17 6.43
N CYS A 36 -16.65 -22.56 5.52
CA CYS A 36 -16.32 -21.28 4.90
C CYS A 36 -14.87 -21.25 4.38
N SER A 37 -14.50 -22.29 3.63
CA SER A 37 -13.16 -22.48 3.06
C SER A 37 -12.04 -22.51 4.11
N GLY A 38 -12.38 -22.89 5.36
CA GLY A 38 -11.48 -22.91 6.51
C GLY A 38 -11.17 -21.54 7.12
N ASN A 39 -11.75 -20.46 6.58
CA ASN A 39 -11.40 -19.08 6.93
C ASN A 39 -12.58 -18.29 7.51
N GLY A 40 -13.52 -18.98 8.14
CA GLY A 40 -14.69 -18.33 8.73
C GLY A 40 -15.62 -19.29 9.43
N HIS A 41 -16.79 -18.79 9.79
CA HIS A 41 -17.85 -19.57 10.39
C HIS A 41 -19.17 -19.36 9.66
N CYS A 42 -19.94 -20.43 9.52
CA CYS A 42 -21.30 -20.34 8.98
C CYS A 42 -22.23 -19.69 10.01
N VAL A 43 -22.94 -18.63 9.61
CA VAL A 43 -23.93 -17.93 10.43
C VAL A 43 -25.16 -17.66 9.55
N ASP A 44 -26.31 -18.23 9.93
CA ASP A 44 -27.60 -18.07 9.22
C ASP A 44 -27.49 -18.28 7.70
N GLY A 45 -26.79 -19.34 7.31
CA GLY A 45 -26.64 -19.75 5.92
C GLY A 45 -25.68 -18.92 5.08
N ARG A 46 -24.91 -18.03 5.71
CA ARG A 46 -23.88 -17.20 5.08
C ARG A 46 -22.56 -17.31 5.85
N CYS A 47 -21.46 -17.26 5.11
CA CYS A 47 -20.14 -17.26 5.72
C CYS A 47 -19.79 -15.89 6.33
N SER A 48 -19.46 -15.92 7.61
CA SER A 48 -18.84 -14.81 8.34
C SER A 48 -17.34 -15.03 8.35
N CYS A 49 -16.62 -14.29 7.52
CA CYS A 49 -15.18 -14.47 7.35
C CYS A 49 -14.37 -14.00 8.55
N ALA A 50 -13.31 -14.74 8.84
CA ALA A 50 -12.27 -14.33 9.76
C ALA A 50 -11.54 -13.08 9.21
N MET A 51 -10.88 -12.36 10.11
CA MET A 51 -10.11 -11.16 9.75
C MET A 51 -9.11 -11.46 8.62
N GLY A 52 -9.09 -10.61 7.59
CA GLY A 52 -8.19 -10.77 6.45
C GLY A 52 -8.71 -11.68 5.34
N PHE A 53 -9.93 -12.21 5.45
CA PHE A 53 -10.58 -13.00 4.39
C PHE A 53 -11.90 -12.36 3.93
N LYS A 54 -12.21 -12.54 2.65
CA LYS A 54 -13.41 -12.05 1.98
C LYS A 54 -13.89 -13.06 0.93
N GLY A 55 -14.92 -12.68 0.18
CA GLY A 55 -15.60 -13.54 -0.77
C GLY A 55 -16.78 -14.26 -0.13
N GLU A 56 -17.67 -14.79 -0.97
CA GLU A 56 -18.92 -15.43 -0.53
C GLU A 56 -18.69 -16.60 0.43
N PHE A 57 -17.58 -17.32 0.26
CA PHE A 57 -17.20 -18.49 1.06
C PHE A 57 -15.86 -18.28 1.77
N CYS A 58 -15.41 -17.03 1.97
CA CYS A 58 -14.12 -16.69 2.61
C CYS A 58 -12.87 -17.26 1.91
N GLN A 59 -12.97 -17.50 0.61
CA GLN A 59 -11.89 -18.07 -0.21
C GLN A 59 -10.85 -17.04 -0.65
N GLU A 60 -11.14 -15.75 -0.53
CA GLU A 60 -10.24 -14.67 -0.94
C GLU A 60 -9.51 -14.10 0.28
N GLY A 61 -8.20 -14.28 0.38
CA GLY A 61 -7.39 -13.58 1.37
C GLY A 61 -7.08 -12.15 0.92
N GLU A 62 -7.33 -11.14 1.76
CA GLU A 62 -6.84 -9.76 1.59
C GLU A 62 -5.45 -9.54 2.21
N PHE A 63 -4.62 -10.59 2.28
CA PHE A 63 -3.19 -10.48 2.53
C PHE A 63 -2.45 -10.79 1.23
N ASN A 64 -1.68 -9.82 0.74
CA ASN A 64 -0.82 -9.98 -0.43
C ASN A 64 0.08 -11.23 -0.25
N THR A 65 0.24 -11.99 -1.33
CA THR A 65 0.54 -13.43 -1.40
C THR A 65 1.96 -13.85 -0.98
N THR A 66 2.55 -13.28 0.07
CA THR A 66 3.91 -13.62 0.51
C THR A 66 4.10 -13.90 2.00
N ASN A 67 3.29 -13.38 2.93
CA ASN A 67 3.46 -13.76 4.35
C ASN A 67 2.26 -13.40 5.27
N PRO A 68 1.47 -14.41 5.74
CA PRO A 68 0.32 -14.20 6.64
C PRO A 68 0.69 -13.94 8.11
N LEU A 69 1.97 -13.82 8.48
CA LEU A 69 2.43 -13.50 9.84
C LEU A 69 3.14 -12.14 9.96
N THR A 70 3.27 -11.40 8.87
CA THR A 70 3.98 -10.12 8.88
C THR A 70 3.21 -9.05 8.13
N CYS A 71 2.73 -8.04 8.84
CA CYS A 71 2.34 -6.75 8.25
C CYS A 71 3.60 -6.04 7.72
N VAL A 72 4.26 -6.58 6.70
CA VAL A 72 5.28 -5.82 5.98
C VAL A 72 4.52 -4.93 5.02
N VAL A 73 4.28 -3.68 5.42
CA VAL A 73 3.96 -2.65 4.45
C VAL A 73 5.25 -2.47 3.65
N GLU A 74 5.34 -3.08 2.48
CA GLU A 74 6.47 -2.83 1.59
C GLU A 74 6.38 -1.39 1.11
N CYS A 75 7.52 -0.70 1.10
CA CYS A 75 7.55 0.66 0.57
C CYS A 75 7.25 0.64 -0.93
N PRO A 76 6.67 1.74 -1.48
CA PRO A 76 6.44 1.88 -2.92
C PRO A 76 7.69 1.62 -3.77
N HIS A 77 8.87 1.93 -3.22
CA HIS A 77 10.16 1.56 -3.78
C HIS A 77 11.07 0.98 -2.68
N PRO A 78 11.77 -0.15 -2.90
CA PRO A 78 12.56 -0.84 -1.87
C PRO A 78 13.70 0.01 -1.29
N THR A 79 14.22 0.96 -2.08
CA THR A 79 15.26 1.91 -1.65
C THR A 79 14.78 3.36 -1.64
N CYS A 80 13.47 3.62 -1.75
CA CYS A 80 12.92 4.98 -1.84
C CYS A 80 13.67 5.82 -2.89
N SER A 81 13.76 5.28 -4.11
CA SER A 81 14.50 5.84 -5.26
C SER A 81 15.98 6.17 -5.00
N GLY A 82 16.58 5.65 -3.92
CA GLY A 82 17.95 5.99 -3.51
C GLY A 82 18.07 7.28 -2.70
N HIS A 83 16.96 7.97 -2.42
CA HIS A 83 16.91 9.28 -1.77
C HIS A 83 16.14 9.26 -0.45
N GLY A 84 16.10 8.12 0.22
CA GLY A 84 15.35 7.94 1.46
C GLY A 84 15.57 6.58 2.09
N TRP A 85 14.82 6.30 3.13
CA TRP A 85 14.79 5.00 3.79
C TRP A 85 13.36 4.55 4.08
N CYS A 86 13.14 3.25 3.97
CA CYS A 86 11.83 2.64 4.17
C CYS A 86 11.56 2.43 5.67
N VAL A 87 10.44 2.96 6.17
CA VAL A 87 9.96 2.75 7.55
C VAL A 87 8.48 2.39 7.52
N ASN A 88 8.14 1.15 7.92
CA ASN A 88 6.76 0.66 7.96
C ASN A 88 5.97 0.97 6.67
N GLY A 89 6.61 0.76 5.51
CA GLY A 89 6.02 0.96 4.18
C GLY A 89 5.81 2.40 3.74
N THR A 90 6.36 3.35 4.50
CA THR A 90 6.45 4.74 4.11
C THR A 90 7.90 5.08 3.81
N CYS A 91 8.15 5.71 2.65
CA CYS A 91 9.46 6.26 2.35
C CYS A 91 9.65 7.58 3.09
N ILE A 92 10.69 7.64 3.91
CA ILE A 92 11.14 8.87 4.56
C ILE A 92 12.23 9.47 3.68
N CYS A 93 11.92 10.59 3.01
CA CYS A 93 12.81 11.22 2.06
C CYS A 93 13.91 12.03 2.75
N GLN A 94 15.10 11.98 2.16
CA GLN A 94 16.21 12.89 2.49
C GLN A 94 15.83 14.33 2.08
N LYS A 95 16.51 15.30 2.70
CA LYS A 95 16.30 16.72 2.38
C LYS A 95 16.47 16.97 0.87
N GLY A 96 15.57 17.76 0.30
CA GLY A 96 15.56 18.05 -1.14
C GLY A 96 14.81 17.03 -1.99
N TRP A 97 14.24 15.98 -1.41
CA TRP A 97 13.43 14.97 -2.09
C TRP A 97 12.02 14.86 -1.51
N ARG A 98 11.05 14.50 -2.36
CA ARG A 98 9.63 14.40 -2.04
C ARG A 98 8.95 13.32 -2.87
N ASP A 99 7.64 13.21 -2.68
CA ASP A 99 6.75 12.20 -3.24
C ASP A 99 6.80 10.86 -2.48
N THR A 100 5.89 9.93 -2.80
CA THR A 100 5.68 8.69 -2.04
C THR A 100 6.85 7.71 -2.06
N ASP A 101 7.76 7.87 -3.01
CA ASP A 101 8.93 7.03 -3.27
C ASP A 101 10.24 7.84 -3.33
N CYS A 102 10.22 9.13 -2.96
CA CYS A 102 11.36 10.05 -3.02
C CYS A 102 11.99 10.20 -4.42
N ALA A 103 11.21 9.98 -5.50
CA ALA A 103 11.71 10.11 -6.87
C ALA A 103 11.81 11.55 -7.35
N LYS A 104 11.13 12.51 -6.70
CA LYS A 104 11.06 13.90 -7.15
C LYS A 104 11.87 14.81 -6.23
N MET A 105 12.57 15.77 -6.83
CA MET A 105 13.16 16.85 -6.06
C MET A 105 12.08 17.78 -5.51
N ASP A 106 12.33 18.31 -4.33
CA ASP A 106 11.51 19.33 -3.72
C ASP A 106 11.94 20.71 -4.24
N ASP A 107 11.32 21.13 -5.35
CA ASP A 107 11.61 22.42 -5.99
C ASP A 107 11.38 23.62 -5.04
N ALA A 108 10.54 23.46 -4.01
CA ALA A 108 10.37 24.48 -2.98
C ALA A 108 11.60 24.60 -2.07
N ALA A 109 12.32 23.49 -1.84
CA ALA A 109 13.55 23.49 -1.06
C ALA A 109 14.73 24.17 -1.78
N LEU A 110 14.65 24.37 -3.11
CA LEU A 110 15.63 25.17 -3.85
C LEU A 110 15.74 26.60 -3.31
N GLN A 111 14.65 27.12 -2.73
CA GLN A 111 14.63 28.46 -2.11
C GLN A 111 15.38 28.52 -0.78
N CYS A 112 15.70 27.36 -0.20
CA CYS A 112 16.47 27.24 1.04
C CYS A 112 17.96 26.95 0.79
N LEU A 113 18.38 26.84 -0.47
CA LEU A 113 19.79 26.65 -0.80
C LEU A 113 20.59 27.90 -0.42
N PRO A 114 21.84 27.73 0.03
CA PRO A 114 22.73 28.85 0.29
C PRO A 114 22.85 29.74 -0.96
N ASP A 115 22.74 31.05 -0.76
CA ASP A 115 22.97 32.05 -1.82
C ASP A 115 24.46 32.32 -2.04
N CYS A 116 25.34 31.62 -1.30
CA CYS A 116 26.78 31.80 -1.30
C CYS A 116 27.18 33.27 -1.13
N SER A 117 26.48 33.98 -0.23
CA SER A 117 26.66 35.42 0.03
C SER A 117 26.52 36.29 -1.23
N MET A 118 25.85 35.79 -2.27
CA MET A 118 25.78 36.38 -3.61
C MET A 118 27.13 36.53 -4.33
N HIS A 119 28.13 35.73 -3.92
CA HIS A 119 29.51 35.75 -4.40
C HIS A 119 29.97 34.38 -4.91
N GLY A 120 29.01 33.55 -5.30
CA GLY A 120 29.25 32.20 -5.77
C GLY A 120 27.96 31.56 -6.26
N ASN A 121 28.07 30.33 -6.74
CA ASN A 121 26.93 29.48 -7.06
C ASN A 121 26.98 28.21 -6.22
N PHE A 122 25.84 27.80 -5.66
CA PHE A 122 25.75 26.56 -4.90
C PHE A 122 25.69 25.37 -5.85
N ASP A 123 26.64 24.45 -5.73
CA ASP A 123 26.70 23.23 -6.53
C ASP A 123 25.91 22.10 -5.84
N LEU A 124 24.87 21.60 -6.53
CA LEU A 124 23.95 20.60 -5.98
C LEU A 124 24.57 19.20 -5.86
N GLU A 125 25.61 18.91 -6.63
CA GLU A 125 26.25 17.60 -6.65
C GLU A 125 27.24 17.45 -5.49
N SER A 126 28.10 18.45 -5.28
CA SER A 126 29.07 18.51 -4.17
C SER A 126 28.48 19.06 -2.87
N GLN A 127 27.34 19.78 -2.93
CA GLN A 127 26.74 20.51 -1.81
C GLN A 127 27.66 21.61 -1.24
N GLU A 128 28.46 22.25 -2.09
CA GLU A 128 29.39 23.31 -1.72
C GLU A 128 29.15 24.58 -2.55
N CYS A 129 29.50 25.74 -1.98
CA CYS A 129 29.54 26.98 -2.74
C CYS A 129 30.81 27.05 -3.59
N VAL A 130 30.63 27.20 -4.90
CA VAL A 130 31.72 27.51 -5.83
C VAL A 130 31.84 29.03 -5.92
N CYS A 131 32.87 29.57 -5.30
CA CYS A 131 33.05 31.02 -5.20
C CYS A 131 33.53 31.66 -6.50
N GLU A 132 33.05 32.87 -6.74
CA GLU A 132 33.54 33.76 -7.79
C GLU A 132 34.98 34.21 -7.47
N PRO A 133 35.76 34.64 -8.48
CA PRO A 133 37.12 35.14 -8.27
C PRO A 133 37.14 36.28 -7.24
N GLN A 134 38.13 36.27 -6.35
CA GLN A 134 38.28 37.17 -5.18
C GLN A 134 37.41 36.83 -3.97
N TRP A 135 36.59 35.77 -4.03
CA TRP A 135 35.80 35.30 -2.90
C TRP A 135 36.23 33.90 -2.49
N THR A 136 36.24 33.67 -1.18
CA THR A 136 36.66 32.41 -0.56
C THR A 136 35.80 32.10 0.66
N GLY A 137 35.95 30.91 1.24
CA GLY A 137 35.12 30.43 2.34
C GLY A 137 33.99 29.54 1.86
N SER A 138 33.41 28.75 2.78
CA SER A 138 32.34 27.79 2.45
C SER A 138 31.03 28.44 2.03
N GLU A 139 30.85 29.73 2.32
CA GLU A 139 29.68 30.53 1.92
C GLU A 139 30.08 31.72 1.03
N CYS A 140 31.31 31.73 0.51
CA CYS A 140 31.89 32.84 -0.28
C CYS A 140 31.78 34.21 0.41
N ASP A 141 31.88 34.22 1.73
CA ASP A 141 31.72 35.37 2.61
C ASP A 141 33.01 36.21 2.75
N LYS A 142 34.15 35.69 2.30
CA LYS A 142 35.46 36.29 2.52
C LYS A 142 36.05 36.82 1.22
N SER A 143 36.15 38.13 1.12
CA SER A 143 36.89 38.79 0.05
C SER A 143 38.39 38.66 0.28
N GLU A 144 39.14 38.18 -0.71
CA GLU A 144 40.60 38.30 -0.74
C GLU A 144 40.96 39.79 -0.81
N SER A 145 41.44 40.34 0.31
CA SER A 145 41.96 41.70 0.36
C SER A 145 43.27 41.75 -0.41
N THR A 146 43.29 42.42 -1.56
CA THR A 146 44.54 42.77 -2.23
C THR A 146 45.30 43.76 -1.34
N ILE A 147 46.44 43.35 -0.80
CA ILE A 147 47.40 44.20 -0.08
C ILE A 147 48.08 45.15 -1.08
#